data_AF-A0A520A023-F1
#
_entry.id   AF-A0A520A023-F1
#
_cell.length_a   1.000
_cell.length_b   1.000
_cell.length_c   1.000
_cell.angle_alpha   90.00
_cell.angle_beta   90.00
_cell.angle_gamma   90.00
#
_symmetry.space_group_name_H-M   'P 1'
#
loop_
_entity.id
_entity.type
_entity.pdbx_description
1 polymer ?
#
loop_
_entity_poly.entity_id
_entity_poly.type
_entity_poly.pdbx_seq_one_letter_code
_entity_poly.pdbx_strand_id
1 'polypeptide(L)'
;MKKIFIAFVGLLTLTISAQAQKKSGAIQFESTIDPAATMAATGMQISDEMRARMPKAVKTNFELLFTATNASYMPVEETEDSNGGGGGGGMGRMMMRFGGAGGAREYYYSFAEQKLVEVFDMSDTTYVMQSKLAVANPPQMAMRPQNNAPTTSGNTTTISAVQFMPGPPTLEVVKTDETKKIIGLNCNKVIVKSIRKAKVLGEDKDVIDETAVWYTNDLGFNFSPDPNFWTEGTVLAIENKGKTTVAKGIEYRNVSTKDVTAPKKATPITADEYKTKMETMMKRFTG
;
A
#
# COMPACT_ATOMS: atom_id res chain seq x y z
N MET A 1 -1.15 -16.59 -77.93
CA MET A 1 -2.50 -16.66 -77.33
C MET A 1 -2.40 -17.59 -76.14
N LYS A 2 -2.79 -17.33 -74.89
CA LYS A 2 -3.34 -16.20 -74.14
C LYS A 2 -3.03 -16.55 -72.66
N LYS A 3 -2.47 -15.59 -71.90
CA LYS A 3 -2.77 -15.24 -70.48
C LYS A 3 -2.60 -16.35 -69.42
N ILE A 4 -1.55 -16.33 -68.60
CA ILE A 4 -1.43 -15.58 -67.32
C ILE A 4 -2.52 -15.98 -66.30
N PHE A 5 -2.10 -16.74 -65.28
CA PHE A 5 -2.67 -16.81 -63.92
C PHE A 5 -1.50 -17.14 -62.97
N ILE A 6 -0.59 -16.20 -62.73
CA ILE A 6 -0.51 -15.35 -61.51
C ILE A 6 -0.99 -16.07 -60.24
N ALA A 7 0.01 -16.61 -59.53
CA ALA A 7 0.26 -16.40 -58.11
C ALA A 7 -0.85 -15.72 -57.29
N PHE A 8 -1.56 -16.50 -56.46
CA PHE A 8 -2.42 -15.97 -55.40
C PHE A 8 -2.52 -16.93 -54.19
N VAL A 9 -1.38 -17.49 -53.75
CA VAL A 9 -1.29 -18.20 -52.45
C VAL A 9 -0.24 -17.59 -51.52
N GLY A 10 0.48 -16.56 -51.97
CA GLY A 10 1.51 -15.89 -51.18
C GLY A 10 1.21 -14.42 -50.94
N LEU A 11 0.07 -14.06 -50.33
CA LEU A 11 -0.13 -12.75 -49.70
C LEU A 11 -1.42 -12.71 -48.85
N LEU A 12 -1.50 -13.55 -47.81
CA LEU A 12 -2.48 -13.34 -46.74
C LEU A 12 -1.75 -12.73 -45.53
N THR A 13 -1.82 -11.40 -45.48
CA THR A 13 -1.86 -10.57 -44.26
C THR A 13 -0.72 -10.69 -43.25
N LEU A 14 0.32 -9.88 -43.46
CA LEU A 14 0.93 -9.10 -42.37
C LEU A 14 -0.08 -8.06 -41.89
N THR A 15 -0.51 -8.16 -40.61
CA THR A 15 -1.07 -7.12 -39.71
C THR A 15 -1.96 -7.85 -38.69
N ILE A 16 -1.79 -7.87 -37.36
CA ILE A 16 -1.10 -7.04 -36.38
C ILE A 16 -0.85 -7.96 -35.17
N SER A 17 0.39 -8.31 -34.86
CA SER A 17 0.76 -8.68 -33.48
C SER A 17 1.23 -7.43 -32.75
N ALA A 18 0.38 -6.39 -32.69
CA ALA A 18 0.49 -5.32 -31.70
C ALA A 18 -0.17 -5.80 -30.40
N GLN A 19 0.44 -6.82 -29.78
CA GLN A 19 0.18 -7.22 -28.41
C GLN A 19 1.52 -7.47 -27.71
N ALA A 20 2.54 -6.66 -28.02
CA ALA A 20 3.79 -6.61 -27.27
C ALA A 20 4.58 -5.33 -27.58
N GLN A 21 3.92 -4.18 -27.75
CA GLN A 21 4.60 -2.97 -27.30
C GLN A 21 4.86 -3.21 -25.81
N LYS A 22 6.12 -3.34 -25.40
CA LYS A 22 6.51 -3.41 -23.99
C LYS A 22 6.00 -2.12 -23.35
N LYS A 23 4.76 -2.12 -22.87
CA LYS A 23 4.13 -0.95 -22.27
C LYS A 23 4.93 -0.66 -21.02
N SER A 24 5.70 0.41 -21.08
CA SER A 24 6.29 1.06 -19.93
C SER A 24 5.54 2.35 -19.66
N GLY A 25 5.57 2.78 -18.41
CA GLY A 25 4.84 3.97 -18.01
C GLY A 25 4.91 4.23 -16.52
N ALA A 26 4.17 5.24 -16.12
CA ALA A 26 3.99 5.64 -14.74
C ALA A 26 2.49 5.61 -14.38
N ILE A 27 2.16 5.17 -13.16
CA ILE A 27 0.83 5.33 -12.57
C ILE A 27 0.98 6.16 -11.31
N GLN A 28 0.23 7.27 -11.22
CA GLN A 28 0.23 8.14 -10.05
C GLN A 28 -0.87 7.68 -9.09
N PHE A 29 -0.52 7.49 -7.82
CA PHE A 29 -1.43 7.12 -6.75
C PHE A 29 -1.50 8.24 -5.71
N GLU A 30 -2.70 8.47 -5.17
CA GLU A 30 -2.91 9.34 -4.02
C GLU A 30 -3.47 8.48 -2.88
N SER A 31 -2.77 8.46 -1.75
CA SER A 31 -3.28 7.94 -0.50
C SER A 31 -3.87 9.08 0.32
N THR A 32 -5.13 8.95 0.73
CA THR A 32 -5.80 9.87 1.65
C THR A 32 -6.13 9.14 2.93
N ILE A 33 -5.66 9.66 4.06
CA ILE A 33 -5.95 9.18 5.41
C ILE A 33 -6.87 10.21 6.08
N ASP A 34 -7.99 9.76 6.61
CA ASP A 34 -8.80 10.50 7.58
C ASP A 34 -8.34 10.08 8.99
N PRO A 35 -7.61 10.95 9.69
CA PRO A 35 -7.08 10.63 11.02
C PRO A 35 -8.19 10.37 12.02
N ALA A 36 -9.33 11.05 11.92
CA ALA A 36 -10.43 10.87 12.86
C ALA A 36 -11.10 9.51 12.65
N ALA A 37 -11.36 9.12 11.40
CA ALA A 37 -11.91 7.81 11.08
C ALA A 37 -10.92 6.68 11.45
N THR A 38 -9.63 6.87 11.18
CA THR A 38 -8.59 5.89 11.51
C THR A 38 -8.47 5.69 13.03
N MET A 39 -8.48 6.78 13.81
CA MET A 39 -8.43 6.71 15.26
C MET A 39 -9.71 6.10 15.85
N ALA A 40 -10.88 6.43 15.30
CA ALA A 40 -12.14 5.81 15.72
C ALA A 40 -12.15 4.30 15.44
N ALA A 41 -11.56 3.85 14.33
CA ALA A 41 -11.43 2.42 13.99
C ALA A 41 -10.57 1.64 15.02
N THR A 42 -9.68 2.31 15.75
CA THR A 42 -8.93 1.69 16.86
C THR A 42 -9.73 1.57 18.17
N GLY A 43 -10.99 2.03 18.20
CA GLY A 43 -11.82 2.03 19.40
C GLY A 43 -11.58 3.21 20.34
N MET A 44 -10.72 4.16 19.96
CA MET A 44 -10.50 5.40 20.70
C MET A 44 -11.63 6.40 20.44
N GLN A 45 -12.25 6.89 21.52
CA GLN A 45 -13.22 7.98 21.48
C GLN A 45 -12.48 9.31 21.28
N ILE A 46 -12.83 10.02 20.21
CA ILE A 46 -12.26 11.33 19.87
C ILE A 46 -13.23 12.40 20.36
N SER A 47 -12.78 13.26 21.27
CA SER A 47 -13.59 14.42 21.69
C SER A 47 -13.78 15.41 20.54
N ASP A 48 -14.86 16.18 20.56
CA ASP A 48 -15.13 17.17 19.50
C ASP A 48 -14.04 18.24 19.41
N GLU A 49 -13.45 18.63 20.54
CA GLU A 49 -12.29 19.52 20.60
C GLU A 49 -11.05 18.92 19.90
N MET A 50 -10.79 17.63 20.10
CA MET A 50 -9.69 16.93 19.45
C MET A 50 -9.96 16.78 17.95
N ARG A 51 -11.19 16.47 17.55
CA ARG A 51 -11.61 16.40 16.15
C ARG A 51 -11.44 17.75 15.44
N ALA A 52 -11.76 18.85 16.11
CA ALA A 52 -11.60 20.20 15.57
C ALA A 52 -10.12 20.59 15.34
N ARG A 53 -9.19 19.98 16.08
CA ARG A 53 -7.75 20.22 15.96
C ARG A 53 -7.04 19.24 15.00
N MET A 54 -7.70 18.16 14.58
CA MET A 54 -7.14 17.20 13.65
C MET A 54 -7.33 17.65 12.20
N PRO A 55 -6.32 17.42 11.32
CA PRO A 55 -6.53 17.62 9.90
C PRO A 55 -7.61 16.66 9.40
N LYS A 56 -8.52 17.17 8.57
CA LYS A 56 -9.62 16.36 8.02
C LYS A 56 -9.13 15.24 7.09
N ALA A 57 -8.01 15.49 6.41
CA ALA A 57 -7.39 14.55 5.50
C ALA A 57 -5.89 14.80 5.44
N VAL A 58 -5.12 13.72 5.46
CA VAL A 58 -3.68 13.72 5.17
C VAL A 58 -3.49 13.00 3.85
N LYS A 59 -2.87 13.67 2.88
CA LYS A 59 -2.62 13.11 1.55
C LYS A 59 -1.15 12.75 1.40
N THR A 60 -0.90 11.70 0.61
CA THR A 60 0.45 11.28 0.24
C THR A 60 0.41 10.73 -1.17
N ASN A 61 1.29 11.24 -2.03
CA ASN A 61 1.37 10.82 -3.42
C ASN A 61 2.45 9.76 -3.60
N PHE A 62 2.19 8.80 -4.48
CA PHE A 62 3.12 7.73 -4.84
C PHE A 62 3.14 7.55 -6.35
N GLU A 63 4.29 7.16 -6.88
CA GLU A 63 4.45 6.84 -8.30
C GLU A 63 4.81 5.36 -8.45
N LEU A 64 4.07 4.66 -9.31
CA LEU A 64 4.44 3.34 -9.82
C LEU A 64 5.10 3.51 -11.19
N LEU A 65 6.38 3.25 -11.31
CA LEU A 65 7.04 3.08 -12.61
C LEU A 65 6.99 1.62 -13.01
N PHE A 66 6.61 1.32 -14.25
CA PHE A 66 6.54 -0.05 -14.73
C PHE A 66 7.19 -0.21 -16.11
N THR A 67 7.70 -1.42 -16.32
CA THR A 67 8.18 -1.94 -17.60
C THR A 67 7.43 -3.24 -17.90
N ALA A 68 7.78 -3.95 -18.96
CA ALA A 68 7.19 -5.25 -19.24
C ALA A 68 7.52 -6.34 -18.19
N THR A 69 8.57 -6.17 -17.38
CA THR A 69 9.09 -7.23 -16.50
C THR A 69 9.21 -6.84 -15.04
N ASN A 70 9.35 -5.53 -14.77
CA ASN A 70 9.59 -5.02 -13.42
C ASN A 70 8.84 -3.72 -13.19
N ALA A 71 8.63 -3.39 -11.92
CA ALA A 71 8.09 -2.10 -11.50
C ALA A 71 8.77 -1.59 -10.22
N SER A 72 8.69 -0.29 -9.98
CA SER A 72 9.01 0.35 -8.70
C SER A 72 7.85 1.21 -8.22
N TYR A 73 7.58 1.20 -6.93
CA TYR A 73 6.54 1.99 -6.28
C TYR A 73 7.14 2.79 -5.13
N MET A 74 7.08 4.11 -5.22
CA MET A 74 7.81 5.02 -4.36
C MET A 74 6.96 6.23 -3.99
N PRO A 75 7.15 6.83 -2.80
CA PRO A 75 6.52 8.11 -2.48
C PRO A 75 7.05 9.20 -3.43
N VAL A 76 6.16 10.09 -3.88
CA VAL A 76 6.54 11.29 -4.60
C VAL A 76 6.94 12.34 -3.57
N GLU A 77 8.18 12.82 -3.63
CA GLU A 77 8.60 13.96 -2.82
C GLU A 77 7.88 15.22 -3.33
N GLU A 78 6.98 15.77 -2.51
CA GLU A 78 6.44 17.10 -2.75
C GLU A 78 7.55 18.11 -2.44
N THR A 79 8.09 18.78 -3.46
CA THR A 79 8.91 19.98 -3.25
C THR A 79 8.01 21.03 -2.63
N GLU A 80 8.15 21.27 -1.33
CA GLU A 80 7.48 22.40 -0.66
C GLU A 80 7.90 23.69 -1.36
N ASP A 81 6.91 24.41 -1.90
CA ASP A 81 7.09 25.77 -2.39
C ASP A 81 7.66 26.62 -1.25
N SER A 82 8.87 27.13 -1.48
CA SER A 82 9.72 27.80 -0.51
C SER A 82 9.22 29.21 -0.17
N ASN A 83 7.99 29.34 0.33
CA ASN A 83 7.42 30.62 0.74
C ASN A 83 6.41 30.60 1.90
N GLY A 84 6.28 29.47 2.62
CA GLY A 84 5.46 29.36 3.83
C GLY A 84 6.31 29.23 5.08
N GLY A 85 6.68 30.35 5.71
CA GLY A 85 7.37 30.33 6.99
C GLY A 85 6.52 29.67 8.08
N GLY A 86 7.04 28.60 8.70
CA GLY A 86 6.46 28.05 9.94
C GLY A 86 6.57 26.54 10.12
N GLY A 87 7.70 26.06 10.65
CA GLY A 87 7.70 24.99 11.65
C GLY A 87 7.09 23.61 11.31
N GLY A 88 7.20 23.13 10.08
CA GLY A 88 6.73 21.78 9.69
C GLY A 88 7.81 20.68 9.59
N GLY A 89 9.09 21.03 9.72
CA GLY A 89 10.20 20.25 9.16
C GLY A 89 10.69 19.00 9.92
N GLY A 90 10.12 18.65 11.06
CA GLY A 90 10.59 17.51 11.86
C GLY A 90 9.53 16.41 12.06
N MET A 91 8.30 16.84 12.34
CA MET A 91 7.24 15.93 12.78
C MET A 91 6.47 15.32 11.60
N GLY A 92 6.37 16.02 10.46
CA GLY A 92 5.80 15.45 9.21
C GLY A 92 6.70 14.37 8.60
N ARG A 93 8.01 14.63 8.51
CA ARG A 93 9.03 13.63 8.11
C ARG A 93 9.14 12.47 9.11
N MET A 94 9.03 12.75 10.42
CA MET A 94 9.05 11.69 11.44
C MET A 94 7.74 10.89 11.45
N MET A 95 6.58 11.48 11.23
CA MET A 95 5.31 10.75 11.06
C MET A 95 5.29 9.95 9.76
N MET A 96 5.88 10.44 8.67
CA MET A 96 6.14 9.62 7.48
C MET A 96 7.14 8.50 7.75
N ARG A 97 8.16 8.68 8.60
CA ARG A 97 9.14 7.62 8.93
C ARG A 97 8.67 6.64 10.02
N PHE A 98 7.67 6.98 10.83
CA PHE A 98 7.30 6.22 12.03
C PHE A 98 5.81 5.91 12.18
N GLY A 99 4.92 6.49 11.35
CA GLY A 99 3.46 6.45 11.53
C GLY A 99 2.69 5.95 10.30
N GLY A 100 2.40 4.66 10.26
CA GLY A 100 1.08 4.18 9.84
C GLY A 100 0.72 4.11 8.34
N ALA A 101 1.61 4.47 7.42
CA ALA A 101 1.40 4.21 5.99
C ALA A 101 2.74 4.02 5.25
N GLY A 102 3.34 2.83 5.36
CA GLY A 102 4.46 2.43 4.50
C GLY A 102 5.67 3.38 4.51
N GLY A 103 6.03 3.89 5.69
CA GLY A 103 6.98 4.99 5.82
C GLY A 103 8.27 4.82 5.02
N ALA A 104 8.60 5.81 4.18
CA ALA A 104 9.79 5.88 3.32
C ALA A 104 10.24 4.54 2.71
N ARG A 105 9.31 3.62 2.44
CA ARG A 105 9.60 2.34 1.82
C ARG A 105 9.43 2.48 0.32
N GLU A 106 10.46 2.12 -0.40
CA GLU A 106 10.42 1.93 -1.84
C GLU A 106 10.24 0.44 -2.11
N TYR A 107 9.37 0.11 -3.06
CA TYR A 107 9.06 -1.27 -3.40
C TYR A 107 9.49 -1.54 -4.83
N TYR A 108 10.17 -2.66 -5.07
CA TYR A 108 10.55 -3.12 -6.39
C TYR A 108 9.97 -4.50 -6.65
N TYR A 109 9.33 -4.65 -7.81
CA TYR A 109 8.59 -5.83 -8.22
C TYR A 109 9.28 -6.47 -9.42
N SER A 110 9.41 -7.80 -9.40
CA SER A 110 9.70 -8.58 -10.59
C SER A 110 8.54 -9.52 -10.89
N PHE A 111 7.94 -9.37 -12.08
CA PHE A 111 6.66 -10.01 -12.39
C PHE A 111 6.79 -11.51 -12.64
N ALA A 112 7.86 -11.95 -13.30
CA ALA A 112 8.09 -13.36 -13.63
C ALA A 112 8.31 -14.22 -12.37
N GLU A 113 9.03 -13.68 -11.39
CA GLU A 113 9.37 -14.38 -10.15
C GLU A 113 8.39 -14.09 -9.01
N GLN A 114 7.42 -13.20 -9.23
CA GLN A 114 6.58 -12.60 -8.18
C GLN A 114 7.43 -12.13 -6.98
N LYS A 115 8.58 -11.53 -7.28
CA LYS A 115 9.53 -11.07 -6.27
C LYS A 115 9.18 -9.66 -5.84
N LEU A 116 9.20 -9.43 -4.53
CA LEU A 116 9.04 -8.11 -3.93
C LEU A 116 10.33 -7.77 -3.18
N VAL A 117 10.82 -6.55 -3.37
CA VAL A 117 11.99 -6.04 -2.67
C VAL A 117 11.63 -4.71 -2.04
N GLU A 118 11.72 -4.65 -0.73
CA GLU A 118 11.44 -3.46 0.06
C GLU A 118 12.76 -2.78 0.41
N VAL A 119 12.86 -1.48 0.18
CA VAL A 119 14.04 -0.67 0.46
C VAL A 119 13.63 0.43 1.40
N PHE A 120 14.36 0.59 2.49
CA PHE A 120 14.02 1.55 3.53
C PHE A 120 15.24 1.93 4.35
N ASP A 121 15.22 3.16 4.87
CA ASP A 121 16.23 3.62 5.81
C ASP A 121 15.86 3.25 7.24
N MET A 122 16.82 2.70 7.97
CA MET A 122 16.73 2.54 9.41
C MET A 122 18.00 3.08 10.03
N SER A 123 17.84 4.07 10.91
CA SER A 123 18.90 4.99 11.35
C SER A 123 19.62 5.62 10.15
N ASP A 124 20.91 5.34 9.99
CA ASP A 124 21.77 5.89 8.93
C ASP A 124 22.11 4.83 7.87
N THR A 125 21.40 3.71 7.86
CA THR A 125 21.65 2.60 6.94
C THR A 125 20.42 2.31 6.10
N THR A 126 20.60 2.32 4.78
CA THR A 126 19.60 1.83 3.82
C THR A 126 19.66 0.31 3.77
N TYR A 127 18.52 -0.31 4.08
CA TYR A 127 18.35 -1.76 4.04
C TYR A 127 17.53 -2.18 2.83
N VAL A 128 17.76 -3.43 2.41
CA VAL A 128 16.96 -4.12 1.39
C VAL A 128 16.43 -5.43 1.96
N MET A 129 15.12 -5.60 1.94
CA MET A 129 14.44 -6.80 2.40
C MET A 129 13.77 -7.47 1.20
N GLN A 130 14.18 -8.70 0.90
CA GLN A 130 13.61 -9.47 -0.20
C GLN A 130 12.49 -10.37 0.33
N SER A 131 11.36 -10.34 -0.35
CA SER A 131 10.18 -11.15 -0.06
C SER A 131 9.53 -11.61 -1.36
N LYS A 132 8.37 -12.27 -1.25
CA LYS A 132 7.52 -12.63 -2.40
C LYS A 132 6.26 -11.79 -2.36
N LEU A 133 5.71 -11.51 -3.54
CA LEU A 133 4.40 -10.91 -3.71
C LEU A 133 3.33 -11.95 -3.34
N ALA A 134 3.09 -12.08 -2.04
CA ALA A 134 2.04 -12.88 -1.47
C ALA A 134 1.15 -11.96 -0.63
N VAL A 135 -0.11 -12.36 -0.46
CA VAL A 135 -0.93 -11.85 0.64
C VAL A 135 -0.20 -12.23 1.90
N ALA A 136 0.60 -11.31 2.43
CA ALA A 136 1.24 -11.53 3.71
C ALA A 136 0.09 -11.59 4.72
N ASN A 137 -0.02 -12.71 5.43
CA ASN A 137 -0.68 -12.68 6.71
C ASN A 137 0.20 -11.75 7.53
N PRO A 138 -0.22 -10.49 7.78
CA PRO A 138 0.71 -9.42 8.09
C PRO A 138 1.62 -9.90 9.22
N PRO A 139 2.96 -9.78 9.12
CA PRO A 139 3.78 -9.96 10.29
C PRO A 139 3.13 -9.08 11.32
N GLN A 140 2.72 -9.71 12.41
CA GLN A 140 2.16 -9.03 13.56
C GLN A 140 3.21 -7.98 13.95
N MET A 141 3.09 -6.78 13.38
CA MET A 141 2.98 -5.60 14.19
C MET A 141 1.80 -5.94 15.10
N ALA A 142 2.10 -6.71 16.14
CA ALA A 142 1.64 -6.39 17.46
C ALA A 142 1.93 -4.88 17.60
N MET A 143 1.02 -4.07 17.03
CA MET A 143 0.42 -2.99 17.79
C MET A 143 0.38 -3.56 19.18
N ARG A 144 1.31 -3.05 20.01
CA ARG A 144 1.57 -3.50 21.37
C ARG A 144 0.24 -4.03 21.89
N PRO A 145 0.14 -5.21 22.54
CA PRO A 145 -1.03 -5.46 23.37
C PRO A 145 -1.21 -4.16 24.12
N GLN A 146 -2.28 -3.43 23.81
CA GLN A 146 -2.49 -2.12 24.39
C GLN A 146 -2.59 -2.49 25.84
N ASN A 147 -1.49 -2.25 26.57
CA ASN A 147 -1.49 -2.50 27.98
C ASN A 147 -2.65 -1.63 28.42
N ASN A 148 -3.67 -2.34 28.90
CA ASN A 148 -4.89 -1.85 29.49
C ASN A 148 -4.55 -1.09 30.79
N ALA A 149 -3.49 -0.28 30.77
CA ALA A 149 -3.24 0.71 31.78
C ALA A 149 -4.18 1.87 31.43
N PRO A 150 -5.16 2.20 32.28
CA PRO A 150 -5.86 3.47 32.13
C PRO A 150 -4.81 4.57 32.00
N THR A 151 -4.79 5.27 30.87
CA THR A 151 -3.94 6.44 30.73
C THR A 151 -4.63 7.58 31.46
N THR A 152 -4.31 7.73 32.74
CA THR A 152 -4.69 8.89 33.53
C THR A 152 -3.84 10.07 33.09
N SER A 153 -4.38 10.90 32.19
CA SER A 153 -3.86 12.24 31.94
C SER A 153 -4.73 13.24 32.70
N GLY A 154 -4.34 13.57 33.92
CA GLY A 154 -5.17 14.37 34.83
C GLY A 154 -6.37 13.58 35.36
N ASN A 155 -7.54 14.22 35.51
CA ASN A 155 -8.70 13.64 36.18
C ASN A 155 -9.63 12.80 35.26
N THR A 156 -9.21 12.47 34.04
CA THR A 156 -10.05 11.81 33.04
C THR A 156 -9.50 10.43 32.70
N THR A 157 -10.32 9.39 32.92
CA THR A 157 -10.00 8.00 32.57
C THR A 157 -10.65 7.65 31.23
N THR A 158 -9.87 7.50 30.17
CA THR A 158 -10.36 6.99 28.88
C THR A 158 -10.30 5.46 28.88
N ILE A 159 -11.47 4.83 29.01
CA ILE A 159 -11.63 3.38 28.79
C ILE A 159 -11.96 3.20 27.31
N SER A 160 -11.12 2.48 26.56
CA SER A 160 -11.47 2.07 25.20
C SER A 160 -12.69 1.14 25.27
N ALA A 161 -13.79 1.49 24.61
CA ALA A 161 -15.05 0.73 24.67
C ALA A 161 -14.97 -0.64 23.95
N VAL A 162 -13.90 -0.84 23.17
CA VAL A 162 -13.59 -2.04 22.39
C VAL A 162 -12.22 -2.57 22.81
N GLN A 163 -12.16 -3.79 23.35
CA GLN A 163 -10.93 -4.46 23.75
C GLN A 163 -10.65 -5.62 22.80
N PHE A 164 -9.77 -5.43 21.82
CA PHE A 164 -9.37 -6.51 20.90
C PHE A 164 -8.65 -7.64 21.64
N MET A 165 -9.04 -8.88 21.34
CA MET A 165 -8.38 -10.07 21.88
C MET A 165 -7.02 -10.29 21.20
N PRO A 166 -6.03 -10.85 21.93
CA PRO A 166 -4.74 -11.20 21.35
C PRO A 166 -4.92 -12.34 20.32
N GLY A 167 -4.41 -12.11 19.10
CA GLY A 167 -4.44 -13.07 18.01
C GLY A 167 -4.36 -12.38 16.64
N PRO A 168 -3.90 -13.08 15.58
CA PRO A 168 -3.94 -12.54 14.24
C PRO A 168 -5.40 -12.40 13.77
N PRO A 169 -5.76 -11.34 13.02
CA PRO A 169 -7.05 -11.28 12.33
C PRO A 169 -7.18 -12.45 11.36
N THR A 170 -8.39 -12.96 11.17
CA THR A 170 -8.69 -13.85 10.05
C THR A 170 -9.10 -13.02 8.85
N LEU A 171 -8.47 -13.28 7.70
CA LEU A 171 -8.79 -12.63 6.44
C LEU A 171 -9.76 -13.49 5.64
N GLU A 172 -10.93 -12.95 5.31
CA GLU A 172 -11.89 -13.56 4.39
C GLU A 172 -11.98 -12.71 3.12
N VAL A 173 -11.85 -13.34 1.96
CA VAL A 173 -11.90 -12.66 0.66
C VAL A 173 -13.23 -12.95 -0.01
N VAL A 174 -13.97 -11.90 -0.35
CA VAL A 174 -15.25 -11.98 -1.07
C VAL A 174 -15.06 -11.31 -2.44
N LYS A 175 -15.01 -12.10 -3.51
CA LYS A 175 -15.08 -11.55 -4.87
C LYS A 175 -16.50 -11.04 -5.14
N THR A 176 -16.62 -9.89 -5.78
CA THR A 176 -17.91 -9.28 -6.11
C THR A 176 -18.02 -9.07 -7.61
N ASP A 177 -19.25 -8.98 -8.12
CA ASP A 177 -19.51 -8.68 -9.53
C ASP A 177 -19.49 -7.16 -9.82
N GLU A 178 -19.14 -6.35 -8.84
CA GLU A 178 -19.02 -4.90 -9.01
C GLU A 178 -17.81 -4.55 -9.87
N THR A 179 -18.05 -3.69 -10.86
CA THR A 179 -17.02 -3.18 -11.75
C THR A 179 -17.03 -1.64 -11.77
N LYS A 180 -15.84 -1.06 -11.90
CA LYS A 180 -15.65 0.40 -11.97
C LYS A 180 -14.52 0.71 -12.93
N LYS A 181 -14.60 1.86 -13.61
CA LYS A 181 -13.47 2.40 -14.36
C LYS A 181 -12.60 3.26 -13.47
N ILE A 182 -11.32 2.94 -13.38
CA ILE A 182 -10.28 3.76 -12.73
C ILE A 182 -9.24 4.05 -13.81
N ILE A 183 -8.83 5.31 -13.97
CA ILE A 183 -7.86 5.75 -15.00
C ILE A 183 -8.13 5.21 -16.43
N GLY A 184 -9.41 5.00 -16.77
CA GLY A 184 -9.84 4.45 -18.06
C GLY A 184 -9.78 2.92 -18.21
N LEU A 185 -9.32 2.19 -17.18
CA LEU A 185 -9.22 0.72 -17.15
C LEU A 185 -10.39 0.10 -16.39
N ASN A 186 -10.84 -1.07 -16.83
CA ASN A 186 -11.92 -1.79 -16.15
C ASN A 186 -11.36 -2.51 -14.92
N CYS A 187 -11.91 -2.21 -13.76
CA CYS A 187 -11.50 -2.80 -12.48
C CYS A 187 -12.64 -3.64 -11.90
N ASN A 188 -12.28 -4.81 -11.39
CA ASN A 188 -13.15 -5.67 -10.58
C ASN A 188 -12.93 -5.38 -9.11
N LYS A 189 -13.99 -5.53 -8.31
CA LYS A 189 -13.92 -5.33 -6.86
C LYS A 189 -13.81 -6.67 -6.12
N VAL A 190 -12.93 -6.69 -5.15
CA VAL A 190 -12.84 -7.72 -4.13
C VAL A 190 -12.90 -7.08 -2.75
N ILE A 191 -13.64 -7.68 -1.82
CA ILE A 191 -13.75 -7.21 -0.44
C ILE A 191 -12.91 -8.14 0.42
N VAL A 192 -11.89 -7.58 1.07
CA VAL A 192 -11.05 -8.27 2.04
C VAL A 192 -11.57 -7.91 3.43
N LYS A 193 -12.17 -8.89 4.12
CA LYS A 193 -12.69 -8.75 5.47
C LYS A 193 -11.63 -9.21 6.46
N SER A 194 -11.16 -8.30 7.30
CA SER A 194 -10.33 -8.61 8.45
C SER A 194 -11.24 -8.77 9.67
N ILE A 195 -11.39 -9.99 10.15
CA ILE A 195 -12.21 -10.31 11.32
C ILE A 195 -11.30 -10.39 12.55
N ARG A 196 -11.59 -9.58 13.56
CA ARG A 196 -10.90 -9.55 14.86
C ARG A 196 -11.88 -9.77 15.98
N LYS A 197 -11.55 -10.66 16.91
CA LYS A 197 -12.32 -10.82 18.14
C LYS A 197 -12.05 -9.64 19.06
N ALA A 198 -13.10 -9.02 19.59
CA ALA A 198 -12.99 -7.95 20.57
C ALA A 198 -14.08 -8.07 21.64
N LYS A 199 -13.75 -7.71 22.87
CA LYS A 199 -14.72 -7.46 23.92
C LYS A 199 -15.27 -6.06 23.79
N VAL A 200 -16.53 -5.94 23.41
CA VAL A 200 -17.24 -4.65 23.36
C VAL A 200 -18.18 -4.61 24.56
N LEU A 201 -17.92 -3.71 25.50
CA LEU A 201 -18.69 -3.61 26.75
C LEU A 201 -18.77 -4.94 27.55
N GLY A 202 -17.75 -5.78 27.45
CA GLY A 202 -17.68 -7.07 28.16
C GLY A 202 -18.24 -8.27 27.39
N GLU A 203 -18.86 -8.06 26.23
CA GLU A 203 -19.33 -9.14 25.34
C GLU A 203 -18.32 -9.43 24.23
N ASP A 204 -18.06 -10.71 23.97
CA ASP A 204 -17.25 -11.14 22.82
C ASP A 204 -18.00 -10.85 21.51
N LYS A 205 -17.45 -9.97 20.68
CA LYS A 205 -17.96 -9.63 19.35
C LYS A 205 -16.86 -9.72 18.31
N ASP A 206 -17.24 -10.17 17.13
CA ASP A 206 -16.38 -10.13 15.95
C ASP A 206 -16.46 -8.74 15.32
N VAL A 207 -15.35 -8.01 15.34
CA VAL A 207 -15.17 -6.74 14.64
C VAL A 207 -14.69 -7.05 13.24
N ILE A 208 -15.49 -6.67 12.25
CA ILE A 208 -15.20 -6.91 10.83
C ILE A 208 -14.80 -5.58 10.19
N ASP A 209 -13.54 -5.52 9.75
CA ASP A 209 -13.02 -4.42 8.93
C ASP A 209 -13.03 -4.83 7.46
N GLU A 210 -13.86 -4.16 6.68
CA GLU A 210 -13.97 -4.40 5.24
C GLU A 210 -13.05 -3.45 4.47
N THR A 211 -12.21 -4.02 3.62
CA THR A 211 -11.36 -3.28 2.68
C THR A 211 -11.81 -3.62 1.26
N ALA A 212 -12.30 -2.64 0.53
CA ALA A 212 -12.61 -2.79 -0.89
C ALA A 212 -11.34 -2.58 -1.71
N VAL A 213 -10.97 -3.56 -2.51
CA VAL A 213 -9.83 -3.51 -3.41
C VAL A 213 -10.34 -3.57 -4.85
N TRP A 214 -9.88 -2.64 -5.68
CA TRP A 214 -10.20 -2.56 -7.10
C TRP A 214 -8.96 -2.90 -7.92
N TYR A 215 -9.04 -3.98 -8.71
CA TYR A 215 -7.92 -4.48 -9.49
C TYR A 215 -8.28 -4.69 -10.96
N THR A 216 -7.30 -4.61 -11.84
CA THR A 216 -7.45 -4.84 -13.28
C THR A 216 -6.41 -5.83 -13.80
N ASN A 217 -6.79 -6.60 -14.81
CA ASN A 217 -5.88 -7.50 -15.54
C ASN A 217 -5.43 -6.91 -16.88
N ASP A 218 -5.95 -5.72 -17.26
CA ASP A 218 -5.70 -5.09 -18.56
C ASP A 218 -4.23 -4.68 -18.76
N LEU A 219 -3.49 -4.47 -17.67
CA LEU A 219 -2.08 -4.11 -17.67
C LEU A 219 -1.13 -5.32 -17.81
N GLY A 220 -1.63 -6.54 -17.58
CA GLY A 220 -0.87 -7.78 -17.80
C GLY A 220 0.20 -8.09 -16.75
N PHE A 221 0.19 -7.43 -15.59
CA PHE A 221 1.10 -7.73 -14.48
C PHE A 221 0.39 -7.64 -13.12
N ASN A 222 0.99 -8.29 -12.13
CA ASN A 222 0.52 -8.29 -10.74
C ASN A 222 1.25 -7.20 -9.95
N PHE A 223 0.49 -6.33 -9.30
CA PHE A 223 1.01 -5.25 -8.47
C PHE A 223 -0.03 -4.87 -7.42
N SER A 224 0.43 -4.53 -6.21
CA SER A 224 -0.44 -3.95 -5.19
C SER A 224 0.28 -2.88 -4.37
N PRO A 225 -0.34 -1.70 -4.16
CA PRO A 225 0.16 -0.71 -3.20
C PRO A 225 0.27 -1.24 -1.77
N ASP A 226 -0.54 -2.25 -1.43
CA ASP A 226 -0.49 -2.97 -0.16
C ASP A 226 -0.76 -4.46 -0.41
N PRO A 227 0.32 -5.25 -0.62
CA PRO A 227 0.22 -6.68 -0.91
C PRO A 227 -0.51 -7.50 0.14
N ASN A 228 -0.65 -7.00 1.39
CA ASN A 228 -1.35 -7.71 2.46
C ASN A 228 -2.85 -7.87 2.22
N PHE A 229 -3.45 -7.05 1.34
CA PHE A 229 -4.87 -7.17 1.02
C PHE A 229 -5.11 -8.03 -0.22
N TRP A 230 -4.33 -7.81 -1.28
CA TRP A 230 -4.56 -8.45 -2.56
C TRP A 230 -3.32 -8.38 -3.43
N THR A 231 -3.09 -9.41 -4.24
CA THR A 231 -1.93 -9.48 -5.16
C THR A 231 -2.28 -9.95 -6.57
N GLU A 232 -3.54 -10.30 -6.84
CA GLU A 232 -3.99 -10.73 -8.17
C GLU A 232 -4.31 -9.50 -9.04
N GLY A 233 -3.66 -9.40 -10.20
CA GLY A 233 -3.79 -8.27 -11.12
C GLY A 233 -3.08 -7.00 -10.62
N THR A 234 -3.25 -5.91 -11.35
CA THR A 234 -2.79 -4.58 -10.94
C THR A 234 -3.86 -3.91 -10.10
N VAL A 235 -3.60 -3.73 -8.80
CA VAL A 235 -4.49 -3.01 -7.90
C VAL A 235 -4.39 -1.51 -8.16
N LEU A 236 -5.53 -0.89 -8.46
CA LEU A 236 -5.63 0.53 -8.76
C LEU A 236 -6.35 1.32 -7.66
N ALA A 237 -7.09 0.65 -6.78
CA ALA A 237 -7.57 1.28 -5.55
C ALA A 237 -7.69 0.32 -4.36
N ILE A 238 -7.46 0.84 -3.17
CA ILE A 238 -7.70 0.19 -1.88
C ILE A 238 -8.47 1.19 -1.02
N GLU A 239 -9.65 0.80 -0.56
CA GLU A 239 -10.58 1.66 0.18
C GLU A 239 -10.96 0.96 1.49
N ASN A 240 -10.59 1.56 2.62
CA ASN A 240 -10.96 1.13 3.98
C ASN A 240 -11.55 2.33 4.73
N LYS A 241 -12.21 2.08 5.87
CA LYS A 241 -12.65 3.08 6.84
C LYS A 241 -11.47 3.94 7.31
N GLY A 242 -11.33 5.11 6.72
CA GLY A 242 -10.34 6.11 7.09
C GLY A 242 -9.04 6.10 6.29
N LYS A 243 -8.85 5.16 5.35
CA LYS A 243 -7.71 5.19 4.42
C LYS A 243 -8.16 4.77 3.04
N THR A 244 -7.84 5.59 2.05
CA THR A 244 -8.05 5.27 0.64
C THR A 244 -6.75 5.47 -0.11
N THR A 245 -6.41 4.58 -1.03
CA THR A 245 -5.28 4.73 -1.95
C THR A 245 -5.82 4.48 -3.35
N VAL A 246 -5.73 5.47 -4.25
CA VAL A 246 -6.39 5.41 -5.56
C VAL A 246 -5.45 5.94 -6.64
N ALA A 247 -5.37 5.21 -7.76
CA ALA A 247 -4.70 5.65 -8.97
C ALA A 247 -5.43 6.86 -9.58
N LYS A 248 -4.70 7.96 -9.80
CA LYS A 248 -5.20 9.24 -10.33
C LYS A 248 -4.87 9.45 -11.79
N GLY A 249 -3.80 8.82 -12.29
CA GLY A 249 -3.40 8.96 -13.68
C GLY A 249 -2.48 7.83 -14.12
N ILE A 250 -2.43 7.60 -15.42
CA ILE A 250 -1.49 6.70 -16.08
C ILE A 250 -0.88 7.43 -17.27
N GLU A 251 0.44 7.33 -17.39
CA GLU A 251 1.21 7.91 -18.48
C GLU A 251 2.08 6.82 -19.10
N TYR A 252 1.97 6.62 -20.41
CA TYR A 252 2.85 5.72 -21.14
C TYR A 252 4.10 6.46 -21.57
N ARG A 253 5.23 6.10 -20.95
CA ARG A 253 6.53 6.70 -21.21
C ARG A 253 7.62 5.64 -21.10
N ASN A 254 8.76 5.89 -21.74
CA ASN A 254 9.89 5.00 -21.58
C ASN A 254 10.43 5.10 -20.15
N VAL A 255 10.48 3.97 -19.44
CA VAL A 255 11.00 3.84 -18.08
C VAL A 255 12.34 3.12 -18.13
N SER A 256 13.36 3.70 -17.49
CA SER A 256 14.68 3.08 -17.42
C SER A 256 14.64 1.83 -16.56
N THR A 257 15.38 0.80 -16.95
CA THR A 257 15.54 -0.40 -16.13
C THR A 257 16.13 -0.08 -14.76
N LYS A 258 16.94 0.98 -14.64
CA LYS A 258 17.52 1.42 -13.37
C LYS A 258 16.46 1.88 -12.37
N ASP A 259 15.41 2.54 -12.85
CA ASP A 259 14.37 3.15 -12.01
C ASP A 259 13.44 2.08 -11.41
N VAL A 260 13.40 0.89 -12.04
CA VAL A 260 12.61 -0.27 -11.61
C VAL A 260 13.47 -1.40 -11.03
N THR A 261 14.72 -1.12 -10.67
CA THR A 261 15.62 -2.09 -10.02
C THR A 261 16.10 -1.58 -8.68
N ALA A 262 16.02 -2.44 -7.66
CA ALA A 262 16.49 -2.12 -6.31
C ALA A 262 18.00 -1.78 -6.29
N PRO A 263 18.42 -0.84 -5.43
CA PRO A 263 19.81 -0.42 -5.29
C PRO A 263 20.70 -1.57 -4.81
N LYS A 264 21.80 -1.83 -5.53
CA LYS A 264 22.74 -2.92 -5.22
C LYS A 264 23.61 -2.67 -3.99
N LYS A 265 23.71 -1.41 -3.54
CA LYS A 265 24.56 -0.99 -2.41
C LYS A 265 23.83 -1.03 -1.05
N ALA A 266 22.53 -1.31 -1.04
CA ALA A 266 21.75 -1.40 0.19
C ALA A 266 22.13 -2.66 0.99
N THR A 267 22.04 -2.57 2.31
CA THR A 267 22.41 -3.68 3.21
C THR A 267 21.28 -4.71 3.25
N PRO A 268 21.50 -5.98 2.90
CA PRO A 268 20.45 -6.99 3.00
C PRO A 268 20.03 -7.19 4.45
N ILE A 269 18.72 -7.36 4.67
CA ILE A 269 18.13 -7.70 5.96
C ILE A 269 17.00 -8.70 5.76
N THR A 270 16.89 -9.66 6.67
CA THR A 270 15.76 -10.60 6.73
C THR A 270 14.60 -10.03 7.55
N ALA A 271 13.40 -10.59 7.39
CA ALA A 271 12.23 -10.17 8.17
C ALA A 271 12.44 -10.35 9.69
N ASP A 272 13.12 -11.42 10.11
CA ASP A 272 13.40 -11.70 11.52
C ASP A 272 14.42 -10.70 12.10
N GLU A 273 15.50 -10.40 11.38
CA GLU A 273 16.47 -9.38 11.78
C GLU A 273 15.82 -8.00 11.85
N TYR A 274 14.94 -7.68 10.89
CA TYR A 274 14.17 -6.44 10.92
C TYR A 274 13.30 -6.36 12.18
N LYS A 275 12.57 -7.42 12.50
CA LYS A 275 11.75 -7.50 13.72
C LYS A 275 12.59 -7.30 14.99
N THR A 276 13.71 -8.00 15.12
CA THR A 276 14.60 -7.85 16.29
C THR A 276 15.15 -6.43 16.42
N LYS A 277 15.52 -5.79 15.30
CA LYS A 277 16.01 -4.40 15.31
C LYS A 277 14.91 -3.42 15.71
N MET A 278 13.69 -3.62 15.22
CA MET A 278 12.53 -2.82 15.63
C MET A 278 12.18 -2.99 17.11
N GLU A 279 12.19 -4.22 17.62
CA GLU A 279 11.96 -4.49 19.05
C GLU A 279 13.03 -3.85 19.94
N THR A 280 14.29 -3.93 19.53
CA THR A 280 15.41 -3.31 20.25
C THR A 280 15.30 -1.80 20.25
N MET A 281 14.95 -1.20 19.11
CA MET A 281 14.71 0.24 19.00
C MET A 281 13.56 0.67 19.92
N MET A 282 12.41 -0.03 19.87
CA MET A 282 11.26 0.27 20.72
C MET A 282 11.61 0.19 22.21
N LYS A 283 12.34 -0.84 22.64
CA LYS A 283 12.79 -0.97 24.03
C LYS A 283 13.65 0.21 24.49
N ARG A 284 14.50 0.76 23.60
CA ARG A 284 15.34 1.94 23.90
C ARG A 284 14.54 3.23 24.01
N PHE A 285 13.40 3.34 23.33
CA PHE A 285 12.52 4.52 23.42
C PHE A 285 11.54 4.45 24.59
N THR A 286 11.29 3.26 25.14
CA THR A 286 10.37 3.05 26.28
C THR A 286 11.06 2.90 27.64
N GLY A 287 12.41 2.87 27.67
CA GLY A 287 13.20 2.84 28.90
C GLY A 287 13.71 4.22 29.26
#